data_AF-A0A101PVW5-F1
#
_entry.id   AF-A0A101PVW5-F1
#
_cell.length_a   1.000
_cell.length_b   1.000
_cell.length_c   1.000
_cell.angle_alpha   90.00
_cell.angle_beta   90.00
_cell.angle_gamma   90.00
#
_symmetry.space_group_name_H-M   'P 1'
#
loop_
_entity.id
_entity.type
_entity.pdbx_description
1 polymer ?
#
loop_
_entity_poly.entity_id
_entity_poly.type
_entity_poly.pdbx_seq_one_letter_code
_entity_poly.pdbx_strand_id
1 'polypeptide(L)'
;MAVAELEALAARVRFDLESAGFTPVPPGHEDDPDGGLLVTVFHGHVHVSWRMHDRLGDAALDIKEAGRQGEDVVVRYETTRATMHLALGSILNAFGYRARPHALGFGHIIAPDQS
;
A
#
# COMPACT_ATOMS: atom_id res chain seq x y z
N MET A 1 4.58 -2.84 -22.88
CA MET A 1 3.77 -1.68 -22.49
C MET A 1 4.69 -0.52 -22.20
N ALA A 2 4.32 0.70 -22.58
CA ALA A 2 5.20 1.84 -22.37
C ALA A 2 5.19 2.26 -20.90
N VAL A 3 6.35 2.61 -20.34
CA VAL A 3 6.49 3.10 -18.96
C VAL A 3 5.54 4.30 -18.70
N ALA A 4 5.35 5.16 -19.71
CA ALA A 4 4.44 6.29 -19.66
C ALA A 4 2.96 5.90 -19.39
N GLU A 5 2.49 4.75 -19.88
CA GLU A 5 1.13 4.28 -19.64
C GLU A 5 0.95 3.84 -18.18
N LEU A 6 1.97 3.22 -17.60
CA LEU A 6 1.99 2.84 -16.18
C LEU A 6 2.10 4.07 -15.27
N GLU A 7 2.87 5.08 -15.65
CA GLU A 7 2.97 6.34 -14.92
C GLU A 7 1.64 7.09 -14.92
N ALA A 8 0.93 7.13 -16.05
CA ALA A 8 -0.41 7.70 -16.14
C ALA A 8 -1.41 6.95 -15.25
N LEU A 9 -1.37 5.62 -15.24
CA LEU A 9 -2.17 4.80 -14.34
C LEU A 9 -1.84 5.09 -12.87
N ALA A 10 -0.55 5.17 -12.50
CA ALA A 10 -0.13 5.48 -11.15
C ALA A 10 -0.61 6.88 -10.71
N ALA A 11 -0.55 7.88 -11.59
CA ALA A 11 -1.06 9.21 -11.32
C ALA A 11 -2.58 9.21 -11.07
N ARG A 12 -3.34 8.47 -11.87
CA ARG A 12 -4.79 8.29 -11.67
C ARG A 12 -5.11 7.63 -10.33
N VAL A 13 -4.39 6.56 -9.99
CA VAL A 13 -4.56 5.86 -8.71
C VAL A 13 -4.29 6.79 -7.53
N ARG A 14 -3.23 7.61 -7.59
CA ARG A 14 -2.95 8.62 -6.55
C ARG A 14 -4.10 9.63 -6.42
N PHE A 15 -4.56 10.18 -7.53
CA PHE A 15 -5.68 11.12 -7.55
C PHE A 15 -6.96 10.54 -6.92
N ASP A 16 -7.32 9.31 -7.28
CA ASP A 16 -8.50 8.65 -6.72
C ASP A 16 -8.35 8.43 -5.20
N LEU A 17 -7.17 7.99 -4.74
CA LEU A 17 -6.89 7.84 -3.31
C LEU A 17 -6.94 9.19 -2.56
N GLU A 18 -6.39 10.26 -3.13
CA GLU A 18 -6.50 11.62 -2.58
C GLU A 18 -7.96 12.07 -2.49
N SER A 19 -8.79 11.76 -3.49
CA SER A 19 -10.22 12.10 -3.48
C SER A 19 -11.02 11.38 -2.38
N ALA A 20 -10.54 10.21 -1.92
CA ALA A 20 -11.08 9.49 -0.77
C ALA A 20 -10.51 9.99 0.58
N GLY A 21 -9.70 11.05 0.58
CA GLY A 21 -9.11 11.63 1.77
C GLY A 21 -7.86 10.91 2.27
N PHE A 22 -7.23 10.07 1.45
CA PHE A 22 -5.91 9.54 1.75
C PHE A 22 -4.81 10.52 1.36
N THR A 23 -3.62 10.32 1.93
CA THR A 23 -2.41 11.05 1.55
C THR A 23 -1.41 10.06 0.95
N PRO A 24 -1.47 9.79 -0.36
CA PRO A 24 -0.43 9.02 -1.03
C PRO A 24 0.93 9.70 -0.90
N VAL A 25 1.98 8.89 -0.79
CA VAL A 25 3.35 9.37 -0.76
C VAL A 25 3.68 9.98 -2.13
N PRO A 26 4.22 11.21 -2.18
CA PRO A 26 4.63 11.83 -3.43
C PRO A 26 5.70 10.99 -4.16
N PRO A 27 5.72 11.01 -5.51
CA PRO A 27 6.80 10.36 -6.27
C PRO A 27 8.18 10.91 -5.87
N GLY A 28 9.17 10.04 -5.69
CA GLY A 28 10.53 10.42 -5.28
C GLY A 28 10.71 10.59 -3.75
N HIS A 29 9.65 10.41 -2.98
CA HIS A 29 9.63 10.46 -1.51
C HIS A 29 9.35 9.09 -0.89
N GLU A 30 9.60 8.00 -1.64
CA GLU A 30 9.36 6.63 -1.20
C GLU A 30 10.26 6.18 -0.04
N ASP A 31 11.33 6.93 0.24
CA ASP A 31 12.26 6.70 1.36
C ASP A 31 11.99 7.60 2.58
N ASP A 32 11.09 8.57 2.48
CA ASP A 32 10.81 9.51 3.58
C ASP A 32 10.30 8.77 4.82
N PRO A 33 10.68 9.15 6.04
CA PRO A 33 10.26 8.43 7.25
C PRO A 33 8.76 8.59 7.56
N ASP A 34 8.17 9.68 7.07
CA ASP A 34 6.75 9.96 7.18
C ASP A 34 6.01 8.99 6.26
N GLY A 35 5.09 8.19 6.81
CA GLY A 35 4.51 7.13 6.02
C GLY A 35 3.38 7.59 5.10
N GLY A 36 2.65 6.62 4.55
CA GLY A 36 1.48 6.87 3.73
C GLY A 36 1.14 5.70 2.83
N LEU A 37 0.25 5.95 1.86
CA LEU A 37 0.01 5.03 0.75
C LEU A 37 1.11 5.18 -0.29
N LEU A 38 1.92 4.15 -0.45
CA LEU A 38 2.86 4.07 -1.57
C LEU A 38 2.10 3.65 -2.82
N VAL A 39 2.29 4.42 -3.89
CA VAL A 39 1.88 4.06 -5.25
C VAL A 39 3.13 4.07 -6.11
N THR A 40 3.62 2.89 -6.48
CA THR A 40 4.89 2.71 -7.19
C THR A 40 4.67 1.99 -8.52
N VAL A 41 5.46 2.35 -9.52
CA VAL A 41 5.46 1.66 -10.81
C VAL A 41 6.53 0.57 -10.75
N PHE A 42 6.12 -0.67 -11.01
CA PHE A 42 7.03 -1.79 -11.21
C PHE A 42 6.87 -2.37 -12.60
N HIS A 43 7.88 -3.10 -13.07
CA HIS A 43 7.92 -3.74 -14.39
C HIS A 43 6.57 -4.38 -14.81
N GLY A 44 5.76 -3.62 -15.57
CA GLY A 44 4.47 -4.04 -16.12
C GLY A 44 3.22 -3.77 -15.26
N HIS A 45 3.31 -3.12 -14.10
CA HIS A 45 2.14 -2.85 -13.24
C HIS A 45 2.33 -1.67 -12.27
N VAL A 46 1.22 -1.24 -11.67
CA VAL A 46 1.23 -0.31 -10.52
C VAL A 46 1.04 -1.11 -9.24
N HIS A 47 1.89 -0.85 -8.25
CA HIS A 47 1.80 -1.42 -6.91
C HIS A 47 1.30 -0.36 -5.94
N VAL A 48 0.34 -0.73 -5.09
CA VAL A 48 -0.24 0.14 -4.08
C VAL A 48 -0.12 -0.54 -2.73
N SER A 49 0.52 0.09 -1.75
CA SER A 49 0.71 -0.49 -0.43
C SER A 49 0.66 0.54 0.68
N TRP A 50 0.31 0.10 1.89
CA TRP A 50 0.57 0.89 3.08
C TRP A 50 2.03 0.70 3.48
N ARG A 51 2.69 1.79 3.88
CA ARG A 51 3.94 1.64 4.63
C ARG A 51 3.67 0.91 5.94
N MET A 52 4.52 -0.06 6.24
CA MET A 52 4.34 -0.96 7.39
C MET A 52 4.26 -0.19 8.72
N HIS A 53 4.85 0.99 8.81
CA HIS A 53 4.95 1.73 10.08
C HIS A 53 3.78 2.67 10.36
N ASP A 54 2.88 2.86 9.40
CA ASP A 54 2.10 4.10 9.35
C ASP A 54 0.67 3.99 9.90
N ARG A 55 0.14 2.77 9.99
CA ARG A 55 -1.21 2.52 10.53
C ARG A 55 -1.29 1.31 11.45
N LEU A 56 -0.16 0.68 11.73
CA LEU A 56 -0.08 -0.35 12.74
C LEU A 56 0.02 0.26 14.16
N GLY A 57 0.16 1.58 14.28
CA GLY A 57 0.17 2.30 15.55
C GLY A 57 1.18 1.71 16.52
N ASP A 58 0.76 1.52 17.77
CA ASP A 58 1.57 0.88 18.82
C ASP A 58 2.08 -0.52 18.43
N ALA A 59 1.37 -1.26 17.57
CA ALA A 59 1.79 -2.58 17.11
C ALA A 59 3.01 -2.54 16.17
N ALA A 60 3.22 -1.46 15.40
CA ALA A 60 4.45 -1.28 14.63
C ALA A 60 5.64 -0.82 15.50
N LEU A 61 5.37 -0.03 16.54
CA LEU A 61 6.40 0.44 17.48
C LEU A 61 6.94 -0.72 18.33
N ASP A 62 6.08 -1.61 18.80
CA ASP A 62 6.46 -2.75 19.63
C ASP A 62 7.32 -3.80 18.90
N ILE A 63 7.18 -3.95 17.57
CA ILE A 63 8.07 -4.81 16.77
C ILE A 63 9.46 -4.18 16.58
N LYS A 64 9.57 -2.85 16.57
CA LYS A 64 10.83 -2.12 16.38
C LYS A 64 11.70 -2.15 17.65
N GLU A 65 11.08 -2.23 18.83
CA GLU A 65 11.80 -2.28 20.10
C GLU A 65 12.36 -3.69 20.38
N ALA A 66 13.69 -3.76 20.47
CA ALA A 66 14.39 -4.98 20.81
C ALA A 66 13.89 -5.54 22.15
N GLY A 67 13.41 -6.79 22.15
CA GLY A 67 12.91 -7.48 23.35
C GLY A 67 11.40 -7.41 23.57
N ARG A 68 10.62 -6.75 22.69
CA ARG A 68 9.15 -6.67 22.79
C ARG A 68 8.40 -7.49 21.73
N GLN A 69 9.12 -8.27 20.91
CA GLN A 69 8.56 -9.16 19.88
C GLN A 69 7.97 -10.47 20.46
N GLY A 70 7.11 -10.36 21.48
CA GLY A 70 6.32 -11.49 21.96
C GLY A 70 5.29 -11.94 20.91
N GLU A 71 4.82 -13.18 21.02
CA GLU A 71 3.84 -13.77 20.09
C GLU A 71 2.60 -12.88 19.91
N ASP A 72 2.04 -12.35 21.01
CA ASP A 72 0.87 -11.46 20.98
C ASP A 72 1.10 -10.17 20.18
N VAL A 73 2.32 -9.61 20.22
CA VAL A 73 2.70 -8.40 19.50
C VAL A 73 2.79 -8.69 18.00
N VAL A 74 3.40 -9.81 17.63
CA VAL A 74 3.49 -10.27 16.24
C VAL A 74 2.09 -10.56 15.68
N VAL A 75 1.24 -11.25 16.43
CA VAL A 75 -0.15 -11.55 16.01
C VAL A 75 -0.95 -10.27 15.80
N ARG A 76 -0.84 -9.30 16.71
CA ARG A 76 -1.55 -8.00 16.58
C ARG A 76 -1.08 -7.23 15.36
N TYR A 77 0.23 -7.19 15.14
CA TYR A 77 0.84 -6.55 13.97
C TYR A 77 0.34 -7.18 12.67
N GLU A 78 0.45 -8.51 12.55
CA GLU A 78 0.04 -9.26 11.36
C GLU A 78 -1.47 -9.13 11.09
N THR A 79 -2.29 -9.17 12.13
CA THR A 79 -3.75 -9.01 12.03
C THR A 79 -4.12 -7.61 11.54
N THR A 80 -3.51 -6.57 12.12
CA THR A 80 -3.79 -5.18 11.72
C THR A 80 -3.31 -4.94 10.29
N ARG A 81 -2.15 -5.49 9.93
CA ARG A 81 -1.60 -5.43 8.57
C ARG A 81 -2.52 -6.10 7.55
N ALA A 82 -3.01 -7.31 7.85
CA ALA A 82 -3.95 -8.03 7.00
C ALA A 82 -5.27 -7.24 6.82
N THR A 83 -5.79 -6.66 7.91
CA THR A 83 -7.02 -5.85 7.86
C THR A 83 -6.86 -4.62 6.97
N MET A 84 -5.75 -3.89 7.12
CA MET A 84 -5.44 -2.74 6.26
C MET A 84 -5.28 -3.14 4.79
N HIS A 85 -4.67 -4.30 4.54
CA HIS A 85 -4.50 -4.83 3.19
C HIS A 85 -5.86 -5.19 2.55
N LEU A 86 -6.77 -5.82 3.30
CA LEU A 86 -8.13 -6.09 2.83
C LEU A 86 -8.89 -4.79 2.53
N ALA A 87 -8.86 -3.82 3.46
CA ALA A 87 -9.51 -2.53 3.28
C ALA A 87 -9.00 -1.79 2.02
N LEU A 88 -7.69 -1.80 1.77
CA LEU A 88 -7.10 -1.22 0.57
C LEU A 88 -7.62 -1.87 -0.72
N GLY A 89 -7.72 -3.20 -0.72
CA GLY A 89 -8.29 -3.92 -1.87
C GLY A 89 -9.74 -3.51 -2.14
N SER A 90 -10.54 -3.38 -1.09
CA SER A 90 -11.93 -2.89 -1.21
C SER A 90 -12.01 -1.45 -1.74
N ILE A 91 -11.14 -0.55 -1.27
CA ILE A 91 -11.07 0.84 -1.75
C ILE A 91 -10.72 0.88 -3.23
N LEU A 92 -9.67 0.17 -3.65
CA LEU A 92 -9.24 0.12 -5.04
C LEU A 92 -10.34 -0.46 -5.95
N ASN A 93 -11.01 -1.53 -5.52
CA ASN A 93 -12.14 -2.11 -6.24
C ASN A 93 -13.33 -1.12 -6.35
N ALA A 94 -13.59 -0.30 -5.33
CA ALA A 94 -14.65 0.71 -5.37
C ALA A 94 -14.39 1.81 -6.41
N PHE A 95 -13.12 2.13 -6.67
CA PHE A 95 -12.69 2.98 -7.79
C PHE A 95 -12.68 2.28 -9.15
N GLY A 96 -13.04 0.99 -9.20
CA GLY A 96 -13.11 0.19 -10.42
C GLY A 96 -11.80 -0.50 -10.80
N TYR A 97 -10.74 -0.40 -9.99
CA TYR A 97 -9.48 -1.09 -10.27
C TYR A 97 -9.62 -2.58 -9.97
N ARG A 98 -9.22 -3.44 -10.91
CA ARG A 98 -9.06 -4.88 -10.66
C ARG A 98 -7.73 -5.15 -9.98
N ALA A 99 -7.67 -4.85 -8.68
CA ALA A 99 -6.53 -5.06 -7.83
C ALA A 99 -6.34 -6.55 -7.49
N ARG A 100 -5.10 -7.05 -7.52
CA ARG A 100 -4.74 -8.38 -7.04
C ARG A 100 -3.70 -8.28 -5.92
N PRO A 101 -3.71 -9.15 -4.91
CA PRO A 101 -2.66 -9.17 -3.91
C PRO A 101 -1.28 -9.35 -4.54
N HIS A 102 -0.28 -8.61 -4.06
CA HIS A 102 1.12 -8.80 -4.46
C HIS A 102 1.63 -10.15 -3.92
N ALA A 103 2.45 -10.87 -4.68
CA ALA A 103 2.91 -12.23 -4.33
C ALA A 103 3.71 -12.31 -3.01
N LEU A 104 4.36 -11.22 -2.60
CA LEU A 104 5.06 -11.11 -1.32
C LEU A 104 4.13 -10.77 -0.13
N GLY A 105 2.81 -10.70 -0.34
CA GLY A 105 1.83 -10.41 0.71
C GLY A 105 1.70 -8.94 1.09
N PHE A 106 2.40 -8.03 0.41
CA PHE A 106 2.40 -6.60 0.70
C PHE A 106 1.73 -5.81 -0.41
N GLY A 107 0.57 -5.21 -0.13
CA GLY A 107 -0.10 -4.33 -1.08
C GLY A 107 -0.71 -5.03 -2.30
N HIS A 108 -1.28 -4.24 -3.19
CA HIS A 108 -2.05 -4.69 -4.35
C HIS A 108 -1.38 -4.27 -5.66
N ILE A 109 -1.54 -5.11 -6.67
CA ILE A 109 -1.10 -4.92 -8.05
C ILE A 109 -2.31 -4.52 -8.89
N ILE A 110 -2.17 -3.44 -9.65
CA ILE A 110 -3.14 -3.01 -10.66
C ILE A 110 -2.46 -3.18 -12.03
N ALA A 111 -3.06 -4.05 -12.84
CA ALA A 111 -2.60 -4.28 -14.20
C ALA A 111 -3.26 -3.27 -15.16
N PRO A 112 -2.50 -2.69 -16.09
CA PRO A 112 -2.96 -1.67 -17.03
C PRO A 112 -4.04 -2.13 -18.03
N ASP A 113 -4.05 -3.40 -18.44
CA ASP A 113 -5.04 -3.95 -19.38
C ASP A 113 -6.44 -4.21 -18.77
N GLN A 114 -6.72 -3.68 -17.57
CA GLN A 114 -7.92 -4.03 -16.81
C GLN A 114 -8.78 -2.83 -16.36
N SER A 115 -8.46 -1.61 -16.83
CA SER A 115 -9.31 -0.42 -16.68
C SER A 115 -10.44 -0.38 -17.70
#